data_AF-A0A853EMZ3-F1
#
_entry.id   AF-A0A853EMZ3-F1
#
_cell.length_a   1.000
_cell.length_b   1.000
_cell.length_c   1.000
_cell.angle_alpha   90.00
_cell.angle_beta   90.00
_cell.angle_gamma   90.00
#
_symmetry.space_group_name_H-M   'P 1'
#
loop_
_entity.id
_entity.type
_entity.pdbx_description
1 polymer ?
#
loop_
_entity_poly.entity_id
_entity_poly.type
_entity_poly.pdbx_seq_one_letter_code
_entity_poly.pdbx_strand_id
1 'polypeptide(L)'
;HFARNVTQHLGSAHSKPVNALISTIFAQTSPQAVTAQYKQVIDSLQSWLPAIAQMLIDAEPDLTAFTAMPREHWQKIWSNNPI
;
A
#
# COMPACT_ATOMS: atom_id res chain seq x y z
N HIS A 1 -9.92 -1.97 -4.69
CA HIS A 1 -10.60 -0.78 -4.17
C HIS A 1 -9.65 0.32 -3.70
N PHE A 2 -8.69 0.04 -2.81
CA PHE A 2 -7.78 1.08 -2.27
C PHE A 2 -6.94 1.81 -3.34
N ALA A 3 -6.25 1.07 -4.22
CA ALA A 3 -5.44 1.67 -5.28
C ALA A 3 -6.26 2.61 -6.17
N ARG A 4 -7.47 2.20 -6.57
CA ARG A 4 -8.42 3.04 -7.32
C ARG A 4 -8.80 4.32 -6.56
N ASN A 5 -9.04 4.26 -5.25
CA ASN A 5 -9.35 5.45 -4.44
C ASN A 5 -8.16 6.42 -4.41
N VAL A 6 -6.94 5.89 -4.28
CA VAL A 6 -5.69 6.66 -4.33
C VAL A 6 -5.52 7.32 -5.70
N THR A 7 -5.76 6.61 -6.81
CA THR A 7 -5.68 7.17 -8.17
C THR A 7 -6.72 8.26 -8.41
N GLN A 8 -7.94 8.09 -7.90
CA GLN A 8 -9.00 9.10 -7.99
C GLN A 8 -8.67 10.37 -7.22
N HIS A 9 -7.94 10.26 -6.10
CA HIS A 9 -7.58 11.40 -5.26
C HIS A 9 -6.36 12.18 -5.79
N LEU A 10 -5.40 11.50 -6.42
CA LEU A 10 -4.14 12.09 -6.89
C LEU A 10 -4.16 12.69 -8.30
N GLY A 11 -5.16 12.32 -9.11
CA GLY A 11 -5.08 12.51 -10.55
C GLY A 11 -3.96 11.69 -11.21
N SER A 12 -3.87 11.74 -12.54
CA SER A 12 -2.97 10.86 -13.30
C SER A 12 -1.48 11.12 -13.04
N ALA A 13 -1.09 12.36 -12.72
CA ALA A 13 0.31 12.78 -12.61
C ALA A 13 1.09 12.08 -11.48
N HIS A 14 0.46 11.86 -10.31
CA HIS A 14 1.11 11.25 -9.14
C HIS A 14 0.78 9.76 -8.97
N SER A 15 -0.09 9.21 -9.82
CA SER A 15 -0.52 7.80 -9.75
C SER A 15 0.65 6.80 -9.89
N LYS A 16 1.52 7.00 -10.88
CA LYS A 16 2.67 6.10 -11.16
C LYS A 16 3.64 5.97 -9.98
N PRO A 17 4.22 7.05 -9.43
CA PRO A 17 5.19 6.93 -8.34
C PRO A 17 4.55 6.40 -7.06
N VAL A 18 3.30 6.76 -6.76
CA VAL A 18 2.58 6.25 -5.58
C VAL A 18 2.27 4.76 -5.72
N ASN A 19 1.80 4.32 -6.90
CA ASN A 19 1.59 2.89 -7.17
C ASN A 19 2.89 2.09 -7.07
N ALA A 20 4.02 2.64 -7.52
CA ALA A 20 5.33 2.00 -7.37
C ALA A 20 5.73 1.85 -5.90
N LEU A 21 5.56 2.89 -5.08
CA LEU A 21 5.84 2.84 -3.64
C LEU A 21 4.95 1.81 -2.94
N ILE A 22 3.65 1.81 -3.21
CA ILE A 22 2.72 0.82 -2.63
C ILE A 22 3.11 -0.61 -3.05
N SER A 23 3.57 -0.79 -4.30
CA SER A 23 4.02 -2.11 -4.79
C SER A 23 5.22 -2.65 -4.01
N THR A 24 6.08 -1.80 -3.45
CA THR A 24 7.22 -2.23 -2.63
C THR A 24 6.78 -2.91 -1.32
N ILE A 25 5.62 -2.54 -0.78
CA ILE A 25 5.03 -3.16 0.42
C ILE A 25 4.68 -4.62 0.11
N PHE A 26 4.13 -4.88 -1.08
CA PHE A 26 3.71 -6.21 -1.50
C PHE A 26 4.87 -7.10 -1.97
N ALA A 27 6.04 -6.53 -2.22
CA ALA A 27 7.26 -7.29 -2.52
C ALA A 27 7.84 -7.99 -1.27
N GLN A 28 7.40 -7.60 -0.07
CA GLN A 28 7.89 -8.16 1.18
C GLN A 28 7.35 -9.57 1.43
N THR A 29 8.16 -10.41 2.06
CA THR A 29 7.87 -11.86 2.24
C THR A 29 7.63 -12.27 3.69
N SER A 30 7.64 -11.32 4.63
CA SER A 30 7.33 -11.55 6.04
C SER A 30 6.42 -10.45 6.60
N PRO A 31 5.57 -10.74 7.60
CA PRO A 31 4.68 -9.75 8.21
C PRO A 31 5.45 -8.54 8.76
N GLN A 32 6.59 -8.79 9.41
CA GLN A 32 7.44 -7.74 9.97
C GLN A 32 8.00 -6.82 8.88
N ALA A 33 8.43 -7.39 7.74
CA ALA A 33 8.93 -6.62 6.61
C ALA A 33 7.80 -5.83 5.93
N VAL A 34 6.59 -6.40 5.82
CA VAL A 34 5.40 -5.67 5.34
C VAL A 34 5.14 -4.46 6.23
N THR A 35 5.04 -4.63 7.54
CA THR A 35 4.80 -3.52 8.48
C THR A 35 5.90 -2.48 8.45
N ALA A 36 7.17 -2.90 8.38
CA ALA A 36 8.30 -1.97 8.29
C ALA A 36 8.25 -1.16 6.98
N GLN A 37 8.02 -1.81 5.85
CA GLN A 37 7.90 -1.16 4.55
C GLN A 37 6.67 -0.23 4.49
N TYR A 38 5.56 -0.62 5.12
CA TYR A 38 4.35 0.19 5.22
C TYR A 38 4.64 1.54 5.90
N LYS A 39 5.30 1.51 7.06
CA LYS A 39 5.72 2.72 7.78
C LYS A 39 6.68 3.59 6.98
N GLN A 40 7.65 2.98 6.29
CA GLN A 40 8.58 3.72 5.43
C GLN A 40 7.87 4.43 4.27
N VAL A 41 6.84 3.79 3.67
CA VAL A 41 6.04 4.40 2.61
C VAL A 41 5.20 5.56 3.15
N ILE A 42 4.57 5.41 4.32
CA ILE A 42 3.84 6.51 4.98
C ILE A 42 4.75 7.71 5.23
N ASP A 43 5.90 7.49 5.88
CA ASP A 43 6.87 8.55 6.20
C ASP A 43 7.35 9.29 4.95
N SER A 44 7.67 8.52 3.89
CA SER A 44 8.05 9.08 2.60
C SER A 44 6.93 9.93 1.99
N LEU A 45 5.68 9.46 2.03
CA LEU A 45 4.52 10.18 1.48
C LEU A 45 4.12 11.38 2.32
N GLN A 46 4.35 11.36 3.63
CA GLN A 46 3.96 12.44 4.53
C GLN A 46 4.64 13.78 4.17
N SER A 47 5.82 13.70 3.53
CA SER A 47 6.60 14.88 3.14
C SER A 47 6.05 15.63 1.90
N TRP A 48 5.29 14.96 1.02
CA TRP A 48 4.86 15.54 -0.27
C TRP A 48 3.41 15.21 -0.67
N LEU A 49 2.80 14.18 -0.08
CA LEU A 49 1.43 13.72 -0.29
C LEU A 49 0.76 13.32 1.05
N PRO A 50 0.62 14.25 2.01
CA PRO A 50 0.10 13.95 3.35
C PRO A 50 -1.32 13.37 3.35
N ALA A 51 -2.17 13.73 2.38
CA ALA A 51 -3.51 13.15 2.26
C ALA A 51 -3.47 11.64 1.95
N ILE A 52 -2.50 11.18 1.15
CA ILE A 52 -2.31 9.75 0.82
C ILE A 52 -1.68 9.02 1.99
N ALA A 53 -0.72 9.64 2.67
CA ALA A 53 -0.16 9.09 3.89
C ALA A 53 -1.26 8.84 4.93
N GLN A 54 -2.19 9.79 5.11
CA GLN A 54 -3.34 9.62 5.99
C GLN A 54 -4.25 8.48 5.54
N MET A 55 -4.59 8.40 4.24
CA MET A 55 -5.38 7.28 3.70
C MET A 55 -4.72 5.91 3.95
N LEU A 56 -3.39 5.81 3.87
CA LEU A 56 -2.67 4.59 4.22
C LEU A 56 -2.76 4.30 5.73
N ILE A 57 -2.57 5.31 6.60
CA ILE A 57 -2.71 5.13 8.05
C ILE A 57 -4.10 4.58 8.40
N ASP A 58 -5.15 5.16 7.85
CA ASP A 58 -6.53 4.71 8.09
C ASP A 58 -6.81 3.31 7.51
N ALA A 59 -6.13 2.93 6.44
CA ALA A 59 -6.28 1.64 5.78
C ALA A 59 -5.27 0.57 6.24
N GLU A 60 -4.33 0.88 7.14
CA GLU A 60 -3.31 -0.05 7.63
C GLU A 60 -3.87 -1.40 8.11
N PRO A 61 -4.91 -1.46 8.96
CA PRO A 61 -5.43 -2.75 9.45
C PRO A 61 -5.98 -3.62 8.30
N ASP A 62 -6.72 -3.04 7.36
CA ASP A 62 -7.24 -3.74 6.19
C ASP A 62 -6.13 -4.16 5.22
N LEU A 63 -5.16 -3.26 4.99
CA LEU A 63 -4.07 -3.48 4.03
C LEU A 63 -2.96 -4.38 4.56
N THR A 64 -2.92 -4.68 5.87
CA THR A 64 -1.96 -5.61 6.46
C THR A 64 -2.60 -6.92 6.94
N ALA A 65 -3.94 -7.02 6.96
CA ALA A 65 -4.67 -8.22 7.39
C ALA A 65 -4.26 -9.51 6.65
N PHE A 66 -3.86 -9.39 5.37
CA PHE A 66 -3.37 -10.51 4.57
C PHE A 66 -2.14 -11.21 5.18
N THR A 67 -1.35 -10.49 5.98
CA THR A 67 -0.14 -11.03 6.61
C THR A 67 -0.43 -12.12 7.66
N ALA A 68 -1.68 -12.21 8.13
CA ALA A 68 -2.15 -13.29 9.00
C ALA A 68 -2.45 -14.60 8.23
N MET A 69 -2.53 -14.56 6.90
CA MET A 69 -2.76 -15.74 6.07
C MET A 69 -1.43 -16.41 5.64
N PRO A 70 -1.45 -17.69 5.25
CA PRO A 70 -0.32 -18.34 4.59
C PRO A 70 0.20 -17.54 3.38
N ARG A 71 1.53 -17.43 3.26
CA ARG A 71 2.21 -16.64 2.22
C ARG A 71 1.76 -16.95 0.79
N GLU A 72 1.42 -18.21 0.52
CA GLU A 72 0.91 -18.65 -0.79
C GLU A 72 -0.37 -17.92 -1.24
N HIS A 73 -1.15 -17.38 -0.30
CA HIS A 73 -2.37 -16.64 -0.59
C HIS A 73 -2.13 -15.15 -0.81
N TRP A 74 -0.97 -14.60 -0.41
CA TRP A 74 -0.72 -13.16 -0.42
C TRP A 74 -0.81 -12.55 -1.82
N GLN A 75 -0.17 -13.20 -2.81
CA GLN A 75 -0.22 -12.74 -4.20
C GLN A 75 -1.65 -12.73 -4.74
N LYS A 76 -2.46 -13.74 -4.42
CA LYS A 76 -3.84 -13.83 -4.88
C LYS A 76 -4.75 -12.75 -4.28
N ILE A 77 -4.52 -12.40 -3.01
CA ILE A 77 -5.27 -11.36 -2.30
C ILE A 77 -5.00 -9.98 -2.92
N TRP A 78 -3.72 -9.65 -3.19
CA TRP A 78 -3.38 -8.32 -3.71
C TRP A 78 -3.45 -8.19 -5.23
N SER A 79 -3.27 -9.25 -6.01
CA SER A 79 -3.50 -9.19 -7.47
C SER A 79 -4.96 -8.87 -7.84
N ASN A 80 -5.91 -9.14 -6.95
CA ASN A 80 -7.31 -8.72 -7.10
C ASN A 80 -7.57 -7.26 -6.70
N ASN A 81 -6.54 -6.54 -6.25
CA ASN A 81 -6.62 -5.12 -5.96
C ASN A 81 -5.97 -4.38 -7.13
N PRO A 82 -6.73 -4.06 -8.20
CA PRO A 82 -6.17 -3.53 -9.44
C PRO A 82 -5.43 -2.22 -9.15
N ILE A 83 -4.14 -2.22 -9.47
CA ILE A 83 -3.21 -1.09 -9.44
C ILE A 83 -3.43 -0.22 -10.68
#